data_AF-A0A8X7SZ39-F1
#
_entry.id   AF-A0A8X7SZ39-F1
#
_cell.length_a   1.000
_cell.length_b   1.000
_cell.length_c   1.000
_cell.angle_alpha   90.00
_cell.angle_beta   90.00
_cell.angle_gamma   90.00
#
_symmetry.space_group_name_H-M   'P 1'
#
loop_
_entity.id
_entity.type
_entity.pdbx_description
1 polymer ?
#
loop_
_entity_poly.entity_id
_entity_poly.type
_entity_poly.pdbx_seq_one_letter_code
_entity_poly.pdbx_strand_id
1 'polypeptide(L)'
;MATFLTGGLHFTTSTLRGLNDRFACLTSEYSEKQSGVVKEVVSIAASYCAPLEQLNVVIADFAYISVNAAIPYVKPILHERGTDAFVSIKEGRHPCLEMQDEISLIPNITDLSMGGKSTYIRRVGAIALMA
;
A
#
# COMPACT_ATOMS: atom_id res chain seq x y z
N MET A 1 40.08 40.58 13.38
CA MET A 1 40.83 40.27 12.13
C MET A 1 39.83 40.37 10.99
N ALA A 2 40.14 41.13 9.94
CA ALA A 2 39.22 41.37 8.82
C ALA A 2 39.73 40.66 7.57
N THR A 3 38.83 39.99 6.86
CA THR A 3 39.12 39.19 5.67
C THR A 3 38.34 39.80 4.51
N PHE A 4 39.05 40.14 3.43
CA PHE A 4 38.44 40.68 2.22
C PHE A 4 38.12 39.54 1.25
N LEU A 5 36.87 39.48 0.81
CA LEU A 5 36.41 38.61 -0.27
C LEU A 5 35.80 39.48 -1.37
N THR A 6 35.72 38.96 -2.58
CA THR A 6 35.27 39.64 -3.81
C THR A 6 33.87 40.28 -3.75
N GLY A 7 33.10 40.06 -2.67
CA GLY A 7 31.79 40.66 -2.41
C GLY A 7 31.67 41.56 -1.18
N GLY A 8 32.74 41.84 -0.42
CA GLY A 8 32.70 42.74 0.74
C GLY A 8 33.74 42.48 1.84
N LEU A 9 33.73 43.34 2.86
CA LEU A 9 34.58 43.23 4.05
C LEU A 9 33.87 42.44 5.15
N HIS A 10 34.43 41.31 5.55
CA HIS A 10 34.02 40.61 6.76
C HIS A 10 35.00 40.95 7.89
N PHE A 11 34.49 41.39 9.05
CA PHE A 11 35.30 41.63 10.24
C PHE A 11 34.77 40.83 11.43
N THR A 12 35.68 40.37 12.28
CA THR A 12 35.37 39.62 13.49
C THR A 12 36.04 40.26 14.70
N THR A 13 35.35 40.23 15.84
CA THR A 13 35.90 40.59 17.17
C THR A 13 36.27 39.32 17.95
N SER A 14 37.14 39.45 18.95
CA SER A 14 37.53 38.33 19.82
C SER A 14 36.34 37.73 20.55
N THR A 15 35.38 38.57 20.97
CA THR A 15 34.12 38.16 21.59
C THR A 15 33.24 37.36 20.63
N LEU A 16 33.07 37.83 19.39
CA LEU A 16 32.26 37.16 18.38
C LEU A 16 32.89 35.82 17.95
N ARG A 17 34.22 35.72 17.91
CA ARG A 17 34.92 34.46 17.65
C ARG A 17 34.67 33.44 18.77
N GLY A 18 34.80 33.84 20.04
CA GLY A 18 34.53 32.96 21.17
C GLY A 18 33.06 32.48 21.24
N LEU A 19 32.10 33.35 20.89
CA LEU A 19 30.70 32.96 20.77
C LEU A 19 30.47 31.99 19.61
N ASN A 20 31.13 32.20 18.46
CA ASN A 20 31.02 31.33 17.31
C ASN A 20 31.60 29.93 17.58
N ASP A 21 32.74 29.84 18.26
CA ASP A 21 33.35 28.56 18.63
C ASP A 21 32.44 27.77 19.59
N ARG A 22 31.82 28.48 20.55
CA ARG A 22 30.85 27.90 21.49
C ARG A 22 29.56 27.47 20.80
N PHE A 23 29.08 28.26 19.84
CA PHE A 23 27.93 27.90 19.00
C PHE A 23 28.22 26.67 18.14
N ALA A 24 29.39 26.60 17.50
CA ALA A 24 29.80 25.45 16.70
C ALA A 24 29.89 24.17 17.56
N CYS A 25 30.46 24.27 18.76
CA CYS A 25 30.52 23.16 19.71
C CYS A 25 29.13 22.66 20.12
N LEU A 26 28.23 23.57 20.53
CA LEU A 26 26.85 23.23 20.90
C LEU A 26 26.05 22.65 19.74
N THR A 27 26.27 23.15 18.52
CA THR A 27 25.61 22.65 17.30
C THR A 27 26.05 21.23 17.00
N SER A 28 27.34 20.92 17.18
CA SER A 28 27.87 19.56 17.03
C SER A 28 27.26 18.61 18.05
N GLU A 29 27.24 19.01 19.33
CA GLU A 29 26.65 18.21 20.41
C GLU A 29 25.15 17.96 20.20
N TYR A 30 24.41 18.97 19.74
CA TYR A 30 23.00 18.84 19.38
C TYR A 30 22.80 17.83 18.24
N SER A 31 23.61 17.93 17.18
CA SER A 31 23.55 17.02 16.03
C SER A 31 23.81 15.56 16.44
N GLU A 32 24.80 15.32 17.31
CA GLU A 32 25.09 13.99 17.83
C GLU A 32 23.91 13.40 18.60
N LYS A 33 23.35 14.18 19.54
CA LYS A 33 22.17 13.76 20.33
C LYS A 33 20.95 13.53 19.45
N GLN A 34 20.69 14.40 18.48
CA GLN A 34 19.61 14.25 17.51
C GLN A 34 19.77 12.96 16.71
N SER A 35 20.98 12.62 16.27
CA SER A 35 21.23 11.38 15.52
C SER A 35 20.89 10.13 16.33
N GLY A 36 21.11 10.16 17.65
CA GLY A 36 20.74 9.08 18.56
C GLY A 36 19.23 8.87 18.60
N VAL A 37 18.47 9.96 18.81
CA VAL A 37 17.00 9.91 18.84
C VAL A 37 16.44 9.43 17.50
N VAL A 38 16.98 9.91 16.37
CA VAL A 38 16.54 9.46 15.04
C VAL A 38 16.75 7.96 14.86
N LYS A 39 17.90 7.42 15.31
CA LYS A 39 18.16 5.97 15.24
C LYS A 39 17.17 5.17 16.07
N GLU A 40 16.82 5.63 17.26
CA GLU A 40 15.82 4.98 18.11
C GLU A 40 14.44 5.00 17.43
N VAL A 41 14.01 6.14 16.89
CA VAL A 41 12.73 6.26 16.18
C VAL A 41 12.67 5.32 14.97
N VAL A 42 13.74 5.25 14.17
CA VAL A 42 13.82 4.33 13.04
C VAL A 42 13.79 2.87 13.50
N SER A 43 14.48 2.54 14.61
CA SER A 43 14.44 1.19 15.20
C SER A 43 13.04 0.81 15.67
N ILE A 44 12.30 1.74 16.27
CA ILE A 44 10.91 1.53 16.69
C ILE A 44 10.02 1.35 15.46
N ALA A 45 10.15 2.20 14.45
CA ALA A 45 9.39 2.08 13.21
C ALA A 45 9.63 0.74 12.50
N ALA A 46 10.88 0.25 12.49
CA ALA A 46 11.24 -1.05 11.91
C ALA A 46 10.52 -2.22 12.59
N SER A 47 10.17 -2.11 13.87
CA SER A 47 9.38 -3.15 14.56
C SER A 47 7.97 -3.33 13.98
N TYR A 48 7.44 -2.31 13.29
CA TYR A 48 6.15 -2.36 12.60
C TYR A 48 6.25 -2.88 11.15
N CYS A 49 7.43 -3.23 10.64
CA CYS A 49 7.56 -3.76 9.27
C CYS A 49 6.72 -5.02 9.05
N ALA A 50 6.78 -6.00 9.94
CA ALA A 50 6.05 -7.26 9.78
C ALA A 50 4.50 -7.08 9.66
N PRO A 51 3.82 -6.32 10.54
CA PRO A 51 2.38 -6.08 10.36
C PRO A 51 2.07 -5.23 9.12
N LEU A 52 2.94 -4.32 8.71
CA LEU A 52 2.76 -3.54 7.47
C LEU A 52 2.90 -4.42 6.21
N GLU A 53 3.82 -5.37 6.22
CA GLU A 53 3.99 -6.34 5.13
C GLU A 53 2.77 -7.27 5.02
N GLN A 54 2.24 -7.74 6.15
CA GLN A 54 1.01 -8.54 6.18
C GLN A 54 -0.18 -7.75 5.63
N LEU A 55 -0.31 -6.48 6.00
CA LEU A 55 -1.34 -5.59 5.47
C LEU A 55 -1.18 -5.37 3.96
N ASN A 56 0.06 -5.22 3.49
CA ASN A 56 0.38 -5.03 2.08
C ASN A 56 -0.06 -6.23 1.23
N VAL A 57 0.22 -7.46 1.68
CA VAL A 57 -0.23 -8.68 0.96
C VAL A 57 -1.75 -8.69 0.80
N VAL A 58 -2.51 -8.36 1.84
CA VAL A 58 -3.98 -8.44 1.77
C VAL A 58 -4.58 -7.33 0.91
N ILE A 59 -4.12 -6.10 1.05
CA ILE A 59 -4.75 -4.94 0.41
C ILE A 59 -4.18 -4.70 -0.99
N ALA A 60 -2.86 -4.75 -1.16
CA ALA A 60 -2.22 -4.43 -2.42
C ALA A 60 -2.50 -5.52 -3.46
N ASP A 61 -2.38 -6.79 -3.10
CA ASP A 61 -2.60 -7.88 -4.08
C ASP A 61 -4.08 -7.94 -4.50
N PHE A 62 -5.01 -7.80 -3.56
CA PHE A 62 -6.44 -7.80 -3.88
C PHE A 62 -6.84 -6.61 -4.76
N ALA A 63 -6.35 -5.40 -4.44
CA ALA A 63 -6.61 -4.22 -5.25
C ALA A 63 -5.95 -4.32 -6.64
N TYR A 64 -4.72 -4.81 -6.70
CA TYR A 64 -3.97 -5.01 -7.93
C TYR A 64 -4.67 -6.00 -8.87
N ILE A 65 -5.08 -7.16 -8.34
CA ILE A 65 -5.80 -8.19 -9.11
C ILE A 65 -7.17 -7.65 -9.56
N SER A 66 -7.87 -6.90 -8.69
CA SER A 66 -9.19 -6.35 -9.02
C SER A 66 -9.15 -5.34 -10.16
N VAL A 67 -8.09 -4.54 -10.27
CA VAL A 67 -7.93 -3.53 -11.33
C VAL A 67 -7.36 -4.11 -12.62
N ASN A 68 -6.43 -5.07 -12.53
CA ASN A 68 -5.72 -5.61 -13.69
C ASN A 68 -6.36 -6.88 -14.30
N ALA A 69 -7.51 -7.32 -13.79
CA ALA A 69 -8.30 -8.36 -14.46
C ALA A 69 -8.75 -7.89 -15.87
N ALA A 70 -9.00 -8.84 -16.78
CA ALA A 70 -9.42 -8.57 -18.16
C ALA A 70 -10.62 -7.59 -18.25
N ILE A 71 -11.56 -7.72 -17.29
CA ILE A 71 -12.53 -6.69 -16.96
C ILE A 71 -12.45 -6.45 -15.44
N PRO A 72 -12.25 -5.21 -14.96
CA PRO A 72 -12.06 -4.93 -13.54
C PRO A 72 -13.19 -5.46 -12.65
N TYR A 73 -12.84 -5.93 -11.44
CA TYR A 73 -13.81 -6.38 -10.44
C TYR A 73 -14.55 -5.22 -9.80
N VAL A 74 -15.79 -5.51 -9.35
CA VAL A 74 -16.68 -4.54 -8.73
C VAL A 74 -16.85 -4.89 -7.26
N LYS A 75 -16.88 -3.87 -6.39
CA LYS A 75 -17.14 -4.04 -4.96
C LYS A 75 -18.55 -4.63 -4.75
N PRO A 76 -18.69 -5.78 -4.06
CA PRO A 76 -19.99 -6.37 -3.77
C PRO A 76 -20.77 -5.55 -2.73
N ILE A 77 -22.10 -5.66 -2.79
CA ILE A 77 -22.99 -5.12 -1.76
C ILE A 77 -23.24 -6.24 -0.75
N LEU A 78 -22.73 -6.06 0.47
CA LEU A 78 -22.86 -7.04 1.54
C LEU A 78 -24.08 -6.73 2.41
N HIS A 79 -24.79 -7.79 2.80
CA HIS A 79 -25.90 -7.73 3.74
C HIS A 79 -25.54 -8.50 5.02
N GLU A 80 -26.08 -8.08 6.17
CA GLU A 80 -25.83 -8.75 7.44
C GLU A 80 -26.35 -10.19 7.42
N ARG A 81 -25.62 -11.07 8.12
CA ARG A 81 -25.95 -12.49 8.22
C ARG A 81 -27.31 -12.68 8.90
N GLY A 82 -28.22 -13.41 8.26
CA GLY A 82 -29.56 -13.66 8.78
C GLY A 82 -30.64 -12.71 8.26
N THR A 83 -30.26 -11.75 7.42
CA THR A 83 -31.24 -11.01 6.59
C THR A 83 -31.73 -11.92 5.46
N ASP A 84 -33.00 -11.85 5.06
CA ASP A 84 -33.58 -12.52 3.87
C ASP A 84 -33.05 -11.91 2.54
N ALA A 85 -31.75 -11.62 2.48
CA ALA A 85 -31.09 -11.07 1.31
C ALA A 85 -30.79 -12.19 0.31
N PHE A 86 -31.25 -12.00 -0.93
CA PHE A 86 -30.96 -12.92 -2.02
C PHE A 86 -29.58 -12.64 -2.62
N VAL A 87 -28.80 -13.70 -2.86
CA VAL A 87 -27.54 -13.60 -3.61
C VAL A 87 -27.87 -13.35 -5.08
N SER A 88 -27.69 -12.10 -5.52
CA SER A 88 -27.91 -11.68 -6.91
C SER A 88 -26.57 -11.43 -7.60
N ILE A 89 -26.17 -12.34 -8.49
CA ILE A 89 -24.97 -12.20 -9.31
C ILE A 89 -25.40 -11.93 -10.76
N LYS A 90 -25.06 -10.75 -11.29
CA LYS A 90 -25.30 -10.37 -12.69
C LYS A 90 -23.99 -10.49 -13.46
N GLU A 91 -24.00 -11.21 -14.60
CA GLU A 91 -22.84 -11.36 -15.48
C GLU A 91 -21.58 -11.87 -14.76
N GLY A 92 -21.74 -12.67 -13.70
CA GLY A 92 -20.63 -13.19 -12.93
C GLY A 92 -19.72 -14.09 -13.75
N ARG A 93 -18.41 -13.95 -13.56
CA ARG A 93 -17.35 -14.71 -14.24
C ARG A 93 -16.57 -15.55 -13.24
N HIS A 94 -16.01 -16.67 -13.68
CA HIS A 94 -15.23 -17.54 -12.79
C HIS A 94 -13.78 -17.04 -12.74
N PRO A 95 -13.26 -16.61 -11.57
CA PRO A 95 -11.99 -15.90 -11.46
C PRO A 95 -10.80 -16.69 -12.04
N CYS A 96 -10.76 -18.00 -11.82
CA CYS A 96 -9.67 -18.84 -12.34
C CYS A 96 -9.81 -19.23 -13.83
N LEU A 97 -11.02 -19.27 -14.37
CA LEU A 97 -11.25 -19.72 -15.76
C LEU A 97 -11.19 -18.55 -16.74
N GLU A 98 -11.46 -17.32 -16.28
CA GLU A 98 -11.32 -16.10 -17.09
C GLU A 98 -9.85 -15.81 -17.45
N MET A 99 -8.91 -16.28 -16.63
CA MET A 99 -7.47 -16.09 -16.85
C MET A 99 -6.83 -17.18 -17.73
N GLN A 100 -7.61 -18.14 -18.23
CA GLN A 100 -7.09 -19.21 -19.09
C GLN A 100 -7.12 -18.78 -20.56
N ASP A 101 -5.97 -18.86 -21.22
CA ASP A 101 -5.87 -18.62 -22.66
C ASP A 101 -6.75 -19.62 -23.44
N GLU A 102 -7.35 -19.15 -24.55
CA GLU A 102 -8.21 -19.93 -25.47
C GLU A 102 -9.59 -20.37 -24.93
N ILE A 103 -10.00 -19.94 -23.72
CA ILE A 103 -11.33 -20.23 -23.17
C ILE A 103 -12.18 -18.95 -23.12
N SER A 104 -13.20 -18.85 -23.99
CA SER A 104 -14.18 -17.76 -23.93
C SER A 104 -15.33 -18.12 -23.00
N LEU A 105 -15.37 -17.50 -21.82
CA LEU A 105 -16.43 -17.73 -20.84
C LEU A 105 -17.57 -16.73 -21.07
N ILE A 106 -18.71 -17.24 -21.53
CA ILE A 106 -19.89 -16.41 -21.80
C ILE A 106 -20.64 -16.14 -20.48
N PRO A 107 -20.77 -14.88 -20.04
CA PRO A 107 -21.60 -14.54 -18.89
C PRO A 107 -23.07 -14.91 -19.17
N ASN A 108 -23.77 -15.49 -18.18
CA ASN A 108 -25.22 -15.77 -18.20
C ASN A 108 -25.78 -16.93 -19.07
N ILE A 109 -25.02 -17.96 -19.45
CA ILE A 109 -25.65 -19.13 -20.10
C ILE A 109 -26.43 -19.98 -19.07
N THR A 110 -27.76 -19.92 -19.14
CA THR A 110 -28.73 -20.82 -18.51
C THR A 110 -28.80 -22.20 -19.19
N ASP A 111 -28.27 -22.33 -20.41
CA ASP A 111 -28.22 -23.58 -21.18
C ASP A 111 -27.10 -24.49 -20.69
N LEU A 112 -27.41 -25.15 -19.58
CA LEU A 112 -26.57 -26.07 -18.85
C LEU A 112 -26.60 -27.46 -19.54
N SER A 113 -25.90 -27.62 -20.67
CA SER A 113 -25.68 -28.93 -21.29
C SER A 113 -24.18 -29.33 -21.24
N MET A 114 -23.94 -30.55 -20.71
CA MET A 114 -22.73 -31.39 -20.54
C MET A 114 -21.39 -30.78 -20.06
N GLY A 115 -21.25 -29.47 -19.82
CA GLY A 115 -20.02 -28.90 -19.24
C GLY A 115 -20.23 -27.65 -18.36
N GLY A 116 -21.34 -26.93 -18.55
CA GLY A 116 -21.61 -25.67 -17.86
C GLY A 116 -22.12 -25.79 -16.42
N LYS A 117 -22.66 -26.96 -15.98
CA LYS A 117 -23.38 -27.07 -14.69
C LYS A 117 -22.46 -26.95 -13.48
N SER A 118 -21.40 -27.76 -13.46
CA SER A 118 -20.39 -27.75 -12.39
C SER A 118 -19.65 -26.42 -12.36
N THR A 119 -19.33 -25.87 -13.53
CA THR A 119 -18.69 -24.56 -13.70
C THR A 119 -19.56 -23.44 -13.16
N TYR A 120 -20.87 -23.47 -13.41
CA TYR A 120 -21.82 -22.49 -12.87
C TYR A 120 -21.85 -22.51 -11.34
N ILE A 121 -21.99 -23.68 -10.72
CA ILE A 121 -22.06 -23.81 -9.25
C ILE A 121 -20.74 -23.37 -8.60
N ARG A 122 -19.60 -23.82 -9.13
CA ARG A 122 -18.27 -23.42 -8.63
C ARG A 122 -18.02 -21.93 -8.78
N ARG A 123 -18.47 -21.33 -9.89
CA ARG A 123 -18.40 -19.89 -10.11
C ARG A 123 -19.19 -19.12 -9.05
N VAL A 124 -20.43 -19.50 -8.79
CA VAL A 124 -21.28 -18.84 -7.78
C VAL A 124 -20.63 -18.96 -6.39
N GLY A 125 -20.12 -20.15 -6.04
CA GLY A 125 -19.42 -20.37 -4.76
C GLY A 125 -18.13 -19.55 -4.64
N ALA A 126 -17.34 -19.45 -5.70
CA ALA A 126 -16.11 -18.65 -5.72
C ALA A 126 -16.41 -17.15 -5.58
N ILE A 127 -17.41 -16.63 -6.30
CA ILE A 127 -17.82 -15.22 -6.18
C ILE A 127 -18.34 -14.92 -4.77
N ALA A 128 -19.14 -15.83 -4.19
CA ALA A 128 -19.65 -15.66 -2.83
C ALA A 128 -18.56 -15.72 -1.75
N LEU A 129 -17.44 -16.43 -2.01
CA LEU A 129 -16.32 -16.51 -1.09
C LEU A 129 -15.38 -15.29 -1.20
N MET A 130 -15.24 -14.73 -2.40
CA MET A 130 -14.46 -13.51 -2.64
C MET A 130 -15.17 -12.23 -2.19
N ALA A 131 -16.49 -12.29 -1.99
CA ALA A 131 -17.32 -11.16 -1.57
C ALA A 131 -17.33 -10.99 -0.05
#